data_AF-A0A8J6YAI2-F1
#
_entry.id   AF-A0A8J6YAI2-F1
#
_cell.length_a   1.000
_cell.length_b   1.000
_cell.length_c   1.000
_cell.angle_alpha   90.00
_cell.angle_beta   90.00
_cell.angle_gamma   90.00
#
_symmetry.space_group_name_H-M   'P 1'
#
loop_
_entity.id
_entity.type
_entity.pdbx_description
1 polymer ?
#
loop_
_entity_poly.entity_id
_entity_poly.type
_entity_poly.pdbx_seq_one_letter_code
_entity_poly.pdbx_strand_id
1 'polypeptide(L)'
;MTDRWQRQRKLGISEDFLISLNHTTPDLGYDGGLRTFGRGLCKSQGKTVSIIEIGEYLSSSFGDGVARFNCADGTSPLNLALDAAGADLFKRDARTAVIIVSDGLDMGKKEVAAAEGLASAFGENLEIYAVQIGNSKKGRQLLENVVAAGGSGYLKPASKLTTSRAMALFVTDVFLWPDADGDGVPDHLDKCPDTPKGVEVDSVGCPVDSDGDGVPDYLDKCPGTPKNVAVDAKGCPIDSDGDGVPDYLDKCPGTPSGAKVDTKGCPVDSDGDGVPDYLDKCPGTPKGVPVDDKGCPIAGIEVAGDEWFLRGQVLFDVNRNTIKPAAAEILLRVANFLKKNQQYMVEIQGNTDSTGPLAWNMQLSEKRAEAVKEYLVTNGVAAGRLTAKGFGPNDPLAQNNTAEGRAKNRRVDFKPTMR
;
A
#
# COMPACT_ATOMS: atom_id res chain seq x y z
N MET A 1 -51.78 1.94 26.19
CA MET A 1 -52.47 1.24 25.07
C MET A 1 -53.96 0.88 25.32
N THR A 2 -54.65 1.51 26.27
CA THR A 2 -56.13 1.36 26.45
C THR A 2 -56.94 2.14 25.41
N ASP A 3 -56.32 3.14 24.81
CA ASP A 3 -56.89 4.03 23.81
C ASP A 3 -56.90 3.42 22.40
N ARG A 4 -57.52 4.15 21.47
CA ARG A 4 -57.68 3.72 20.07
C ARG A 4 -56.77 4.50 19.14
N TRP A 5 -56.33 3.85 18.08
CA TRP A 5 -55.69 4.47 16.93
C TRP A 5 -56.31 3.93 15.64
N GLN A 6 -56.64 4.81 14.69
CA GLN A 6 -57.35 4.45 13.45
C GLN A 6 -58.61 3.59 13.69
N ARG A 7 -59.38 3.93 14.74
CA ARG A 7 -60.60 3.21 15.20
C ARG A 7 -60.36 1.81 15.78
N GLN A 8 -59.16 1.25 15.73
CA GLN A 8 -58.79 0.01 16.40
C GLN A 8 -58.24 0.28 17.80
N ARG A 9 -58.41 -0.67 18.73
CA ARG A 9 -57.73 -0.59 20.03
C ARG A 9 -56.24 -0.79 19.80
N LYS A 10 -55.38 0.03 20.41
CA LYS A 10 -53.92 -0.16 20.31
C LYS A 10 -53.50 -1.56 20.76
N LEU A 11 -54.16 -2.09 21.79
CA LEU A 11 -53.97 -3.47 22.22
C LEU A 11 -54.19 -4.51 21.11
N GLY A 12 -55.26 -4.33 20.34
CA GLY A 12 -55.58 -5.22 19.23
C GLY A 12 -54.55 -5.13 18.11
N ILE A 13 -54.00 -3.94 17.85
CA ILE A 13 -52.90 -3.79 16.87
C ILE A 13 -51.64 -4.53 17.34
N SER A 14 -51.35 -4.51 18.65
CA SER A 14 -50.26 -5.30 19.23
C SER A 14 -50.51 -6.80 19.10
N GLU A 15 -51.74 -7.26 19.38
CA GLU A 15 -52.16 -8.67 19.22
C GLU A 15 -52.02 -9.11 17.75
N ASP A 16 -52.54 -8.32 16.81
CA ASP A 16 -52.44 -8.59 15.36
C ASP A 16 -50.98 -8.69 14.90
N PHE A 17 -50.11 -7.80 15.38
CA PHE A 17 -48.67 -7.85 15.11
C PHE A 17 -48.05 -9.16 15.62
N LEU A 18 -48.31 -9.54 16.87
CA LEU A 18 -47.75 -10.75 17.48
C LEU A 18 -48.26 -12.02 16.80
N ILE A 19 -49.53 -12.07 16.41
CA ILE A 19 -50.10 -13.19 15.63
C ILE A 19 -49.42 -13.28 14.27
N SER A 20 -49.27 -12.15 13.56
CA SER A 20 -48.62 -12.13 12.26
C SER A 20 -47.14 -12.48 12.34
N LEU A 21 -46.44 -12.04 13.40
CA LEU A 21 -45.06 -12.42 13.69
C LEU A 21 -44.96 -13.94 13.87
N ASN A 22 -45.81 -14.51 14.72
CA ASN A 22 -45.85 -15.95 15.00
C ASN A 22 -46.10 -16.78 13.74
N HIS A 23 -47.10 -16.42 12.93
CA HIS A 23 -47.42 -17.14 11.69
C HIS A 23 -46.32 -17.05 10.63
N THR A 24 -45.50 -16.01 10.67
CA THR A 24 -44.45 -15.78 9.68
C THR A 24 -43.11 -16.36 10.12
N THR A 25 -42.93 -16.60 11.42
CA THR A 25 -41.67 -17.09 11.96
C THR A 25 -41.57 -18.60 11.74
N PRO A 26 -40.58 -19.08 10.96
CA PRO A 26 -40.40 -20.51 10.76
C PRO A 26 -39.96 -21.20 12.05
N ASP A 27 -40.13 -22.52 12.09
CA ASP A 27 -39.57 -23.35 13.14
C ASP A 27 -38.05 -23.44 12.94
N LEU A 28 -37.32 -22.71 13.78
CA LEU A 28 -35.89 -22.47 13.68
C LEU A 28 -35.13 -23.08 14.87
N GLY A 29 -35.84 -23.71 15.81
CA GLY A 29 -35.23 -24.29 17.02
C GLY A 29 -34.61 -23.26 17.99
N TYR A 30 -35.01 -21.98 17.92
CA TYR A 30 -34.62 -21.00 18.93
C TYR A 30 -35.48 -21.13 20.18
N ASP A 31 -34.95 -20.66 21.30
CA ASP A 31 -35.73 -20.49 22.50
C ASP A 31 -36.42 -19.12 22.50
N GLY A 32 -37.71 -19.10 22.80
CA GLY A 32 -38.52 -17.90 22.84
C GLY A 32 -39.32 -17.77 24.13
N GLY A 33 -39.67 -16.54 24.48
CA GLY A 33 -40.55 -16.23 25.60
C GLY A 33 -41.41 -15.01 25.29
N LEU A 34 -42.46 -14.80 26.08
CA LEU A 34 -43.35 -13.65 25.93
C LEU A 34 -43.68 -13.09 27.31
N ARG A 35 -43.27 -11.84 27.51
CA ARG A 35 -43.48 -11.09 28.75
C ARG A 35 -44.34 -9.87 28.47
N THR A 36 -45.27 -9.61 29.37
CA THR A 36 -46.13 -8.43 29.33
C THR A 36 -45.78 -7.46 30.45
N PHE A 37 -46.12 -6.19 30.23
CA PHE A 37 -46.02 -5.10 31.20
C PHE A 37 -47.26 -4.21 31.10
N GLY A 38 -47.66 -3.64 32.23
CA GLY A 38 -48.93 -2.92 32.35
C GLY A 38 -49.72 -3.40 33.58
N ARG A 39 -50.60 -2.56 34.16
CA ARG A 39 -51.34 -2.92 35.39
C ARG A 39 -52.72 -2.30 35.51
N GLY A 40 -53.79 -3.06 35.58
CA GLY A 40 -55.03 -2.51 36.16
C GLY A 40 -56.01 -3.54 36.67
N LEU A 41 -57.32 -3.25 36.61
CA LEU A 41 -58.38 -4.07 37.23
C LEU A 41 -58.47 -5.51 36.68
N CYS A 42 -57.69 -5.83 35.65
CA CYS A 42 -57.85 -7.04 34.88
C CYS A 42 -57.16 -8.30 35.43
N LYS A 43 -56.03 -8.22 36.18
CA LYS A 43 -55.42 -9.36 36.92
C LYS A 43 -54.50 -8.87 38.05
N SER A 44 -54.51 -9.57 39.19
CA SER A 44 -53.80 -9.20 40.43
C SER A 44 -52.32 -9.66 40.52
N GLN A 45 -51.63 -9.85 39.40
CA GLN A 45 -50.29 -10.45 39.36
C GLN A 45 -49.23 -9.45 38.87
N GLY A 46 -48.46 -8.86 39.79
CA GLY A 46 -47.21 -8.14 39.47
C GLY A 46 -47.35 -6.86 38.62
N LYS A 47 -46.20 -6.23 38.30
CA LYS A 47 -46.08 -5.11 37.35
C LYS A 47 -45.66 -5.56 35.94
N THR A 48 -45.10 -6.76 35.86
CA THR A 48 -44.74 -7.50 34.64
C THR A 48 -45.01 -8.99 34.90
N VAL A 49 -45.40 -9.72 33.86
CA VAL A 49 -45.72 -11.15 33.93
C VAL A 49 -45.11 -11.87 32.73
N SER A 50 -44.39 -12.95 32.99
CA SER A 50 -44.04 -13.92 31.95
C SER A 50 -45.27 -14.75 31.62
N ILE A 51 -45.77 -14.63 30.40
CA ILE A 51 -46.92 -15.41 29.91
C ILE A 51 -46.44 -16.72 29.28
N ILE A 52 -45.25 -16.66 28.68
CA ILE A 52 -44.54 -17.80 28.13
C ILE A 52 -43.11 -17.70 28.68
N GLU A 53 -42.73 -18.68 29.49
CA GLU A 53 -41.36 -18.80 30.00
C GLU A 53 -40.40 -19.06 28.84
N ILE A 54 -39.15 -18.61 28.98
CA ILE A 54 -38.15 -18.82 27.94
C ILE A 54 -37.81 -20.32 27.86
N GLY A 55 -38.05 -20.90 26.69
CA GLY A 55 -37.76 -22.29 26.33
C GLY A 55 -37.99 -22.49 24.84
N GLU A 56 -37.98 -23.73 24.36
CA GLU A 56 -38.14 -24.05 22.93
C GLU A 56 -39.37 -23.34 22.35
N TYR A 57 -39.16 -22.55 21.30
CA TYR A 57 -40.25 -21.81 20.69
C TYR A 57 -41.20 -22.75 19.96
N LEU A 58 -42.47 -22.72 20.35
CA LEU A 58 -43.55 -23.43 19.67
C LEU A 58 -44.61 -22.43 19.22
N SER A 59 -44.89 -22.39 17.91
CA SER A 59 -45.88 -21.47 17.33
C SER A 59 -47.27 -21.60 17.98
N SER A 60 -47.67 -22.81 18.35
CA SER A 60 -48.92 -23.09 19.07
C SER A 60 -48.93 -22.45 20.48
N SER A 61 -47.90 -22.71 21.28
CA SER A 61 -47.75 -22.15 22.63
C SER A 61 -47.68 -20.62 22.60
N PHE A 62 -47.01 -20.05 21.60
CA PHE A 62 -46.97 -18.61 21.39
C PHE A 62 -48.35 -18.03 21.08
N GLY A 63 -49.08 -18.66 20.15
CA GLY A 63 -50.46 -18.28 19.82
C GLY A 63 -51.39 -18.34 21.04
N ASP A 64 -51.31 -19.41 21.84
CA ASP A 64 -52.09 -19.57 23.07
C ASP A 64 -51.74 -18.50 24.12
N GLY A 65 -50.47 -18.14 24.24
CA GLY A 65 -50.01 -17.08 25.14
C GLY A 65 -50.56 -15.71 24.74
N VAL A 66 -50.51 -15.37 23.45
CA VAL A 66 -51.09 -14.13 22.91
C VAL A 66 -52.60 -14.10 23.12
N ALA A 67 -53.31 -15.21 22.89
CA ALA A 67 -54.78 -15.27 23.07
C ALA A 67 -55.24 -15.07 24.52
N ARG A 68 -54.37 -15.29 25.51
CA ARG A 68 -54.65 -15.01 26.93
C ARG A 68 -54.60 -13.52 27.27
N PHE A 69 -54.14 -12.69 26.35
CA PHE A 69 -54.08 -11.25 26.48
C PHE A 69 -55.37 -10.63 25.93
N ASN A 70 -56.17 -10.03 26.82
CA ASN A 70 -57.43 -9.39 26.42
C ASN A 70 -57.69 -8.08 27.18
N CYS A 71 -56.71 -7.61 27.95
CA CYS A 71 -56.85 -6.38 28.70
C CYS A 71 -55.54 -5.59 28.76
N ALA A 72 -55.66 -4.29 28.51
CA ALA A 72 -54.70 -3.27 28.93
C ALA A 72 -55.39 -2.36 29.93
N ASP A 73 -54.67 -1.99 30.98
CA ASP A 73 -55.05 -0.98 31.96
C ASP A 73 -53.77 -0.56 32.71
N GLY A 74 -53.73 0.63 33.30
CA GLY A 74 -52.64 1.05 34.18
C GLY A 74 -51.49 1.92 33.71
N THR A 75 -50.41 1.83 34.51
CA THR A 75 -49.07 2.38 34.23
C THR A 75 -48.31 1.53 33.21
N SER A 76 -47.28 2.09 32.59
CA SER A 76 -46.45 1.47 31.54
C SER A 76 -45.03 1.08 32.01
N PRO A 77 -44.83 0.08 32.91
CA PRO A 77 -43.53 -0.21 33.52
C PRO A 77 -42.61 -1.05 32.61
N LEU A 78 -42.26 -0.55 31.43
CA LEU A 78 -41.38 -1.26 30.48
C LEU A 78 -40.00 -1.53 31.09
N ASN A 79 -39.46 -0.60 31.89
CA ASN A 79 -38.17 -0.78 32.55
C ASN A 79 -38.13 -2.08 33.39
N LEU A 80 -39.21 -2.37 34.14
CA LEU A 80 -39.28 -3.59 34.95
C LEU A 80 -39.41 -4.86 34.11
N ALA A 81 -40.01 -4.76 32.93
CA ALA A 81 -40.06 -5.88 32.00
C ALA A 81 -38.71 -6.15 31.33
N LEU A 82 -37.94 -5.10 31.00
CA LEU A 82 -36.58 -5.25 30.50
C LEU A 82 -35.65 -5.85 31.55
N ASP A 83 -35.70 -5.35 32.79
CA ASP A 83 -34.93 -5.92 33.92
C ASP A 83 -35.27 -7.41 34.13
N ALA A 84 -36.56 -7.75 34.10
CA ALA A 84 -37.01 -9.13 34.27
C ALA A 84 -36.66 -10.02 33.07
N ALA A 85 -36.76 -9.50 31.85
CA ALA A 85 -36.32 -10.22 30.64
C ALA A 85 -34.83 -10.51 30.71
N GLY A 86 -34.01 -9.55 31.14
CA GLY A 86 -32.59 -9.77 31.38
C GLY A 86 -32.32 -10.90 32.36
N ALA A 87 -33.08 -10.98 33.46
CA ALA A 87 -32.98 -12.08 34.42
C ALA A 87 -33.41 -13.44 33.82
N ASP A 88 -34.46 -13.45 32.99
CA ASP A 88 -34.91 -14.65 32.28
C ASP A 88 -33.84 -15.15 31.28
N LEU A 89 -33.11 -14.21 30.66
CA LEU A 89 -32.10 -14.46 29.62
C LEU A 89 -30.69 -14.75 30.17
N PHE A 90 -30.38 -14.38 31.43
CA PHE A 90 -29.02 -14.35 32.02
C PHE A 90 -28.23 -15.67 31.97
N LYS A 91 -28.89 -16.81 31.72
CA LYS A 91 -28.24 -18.14 31.62
C LYS A 91 -28.00 -18.61 30.18
N ARG A 92 -28.24 -17.75 29.20
CA ARG A 92 -28.15 -18.07 27.77
C ARG A 92 -26.92 -17.39 27.18
N ASP A 93 -25.91 -18.17 26.86
CA ASP A 93 -24.76 -17.72 26.06
C ASP A 93 -25.11 -17.83 24.57
N ALA A 94 -26.09 -17.05 24.15
CA ALA A 94 -26.62 -17.07 22.81
C ALA A 94 -26.99 -15.65 22.37
N ARG A 95 -26.86 -15.38 21.07
CA ARG A 95 -27.37 -14.15 20.48
C ARG A 95 -28.88 -14.04 20.74
N THR A 96 -29.31 -12.84 21.11
CA THR A 96 -30.59 -12.57 21.74
C THR A 96 -31.22 -11.34 21.10
N ALA A 97 -32.41 -11.51 20.52
CA ALA A 97 -33.25 -10.42 20.06
C ALA A 97 -34.34 -10.11 21.10
N VAL A 98 -34.44 -8.85 21.55
CA VAL A 98 -35.52 -8.36 22.41
C VAL A 98 -36.47 -7.49 21.59
N ILE A 99 -37.68 -7.98 21.33
CA ILE A 99 -38.69 -7.23 20.56
C ILE A 99 -39.70 -6.55 21.51
N ILE A 100 -39.68 -5.22 21.54
CA ILE A 100 -40.55 -4.38 22.37
C ILE A 100 -41.76 -3.91 21.54
N VAL A 101 -42.97 -4.33 21.89
CA VAL A 101 -44.21 -3.87 21.24
C VAL A 101 -44.92 -2.85 22.13
N SER A 102 -44.91 -1.57 21.76
CA SER A 102 -45.43 -0.50 22.64
C SER A 102 -45.79 0.78 21.88
N ASP A 103 -46.65 1.63 22.47
CA ASP A 103 -46.86 3.01 22.00
C ASP A 103 -45.88 4.03 22.61
N GLY A 104 -45.04 3.59 23.56
CA GLY A 104 -43.99 4.40 24.20
C GLY A 104 -44.52 5.53 25.09
N LEU A 105 -45.80 5.53 25.42
CA LEU A 105 -46.42 6.57 26.24
C LEU A 105 -46.28 6.26 27.74
N ASP A 106 -46.25 7.33 28.55
CA ASP A 106 -46.18 7.28 30.02
C ASP A 106 -44.93 6.55 30.56
N MET A 107 -43.81 6.73 29.87
CA MET A 107 -42.49 6.17 30.15
C MET A 107 -41.42 7.28 30.01
N GLY A 108 -40.16 7.00 30.36
CA GLY A 108 -39.08 7.98 30.30
C GLY A 108 -37.68 7.40 30.52
N LYS A 109 -36.88 8.06 31.37
CA LYS A 109 -35.46 7.74 31.53
C LYS A 109 -35.18 6.35 32.11
N LYS A 110 -36.14 5.75 32.83
CA LYS A 110 -35.95 4.44 33.46
C LYS A 110 -35.88 3.32 32.44
N GLU A 111 -36.64 3.44 31.36
CA GLU A 111 -36.67 2.46 30.26
C GLU A 111 -35.34 2.45 29.50
N VAL A 112 -34.77 3.64 29.27
CA VAL A 112 -33.44 3.79 28.66
C VAL A 112 -32.38 3.15 29.55
N ALA A 113 -32.37 3.45 30.85
CA ALA A 113 -31.42 2.86 31.79
C ALA A 113 -31.53 1.32 31.90
N ALA A 114 -32.75 0.77 31.79
CA ALA A 114 -32.94 -0.68 31.77
C ALA A 114 -32.38 -1.33 30.50
N ALA A 115 -32.53 -0.67 29.34
CA ALA A 115 -31.90 -1.12 28.09
C ALA A 115 -30.37 -1.03 28.15
N GLU A 116 -29.80 0.03 28.71
CA GLU A 116 -28.34 0.13 28.98
C GLU A 116 -27.86 -1.02 29.89
N GLY A 117 -28.67 -1.40 30.87
CA GLY A 117 -28.40 -2.55 31.74
C GLY A 117 -28.35 -3.88 30.98
N LEU A 118 -29.26 -4.10 30.02
CA LEU A 118 -29.22 -5.26 29.14
C LEU A 118 -27.99 -5.22 28.23
N ALA A 119 -27.71 -4.09 27.56
CA ALA A 119 -26.54 -3.95 26.71
C ALA A 119 -25.24 -4.24 27.47
N SER A 120 -25.14 -3.75 28.71
CA SER A 120 -24.00 -4.02 29.60
C SER A 120 -23.85 -5.50 29.96
N ALA A 121 -24.96 -6.26 30.03
CA ALA A 121 -24.95 -7.66 30.42
C ALA A 121 -24.66 -8.61 29.24
N PHE A 122 -25.12 -8.27 28.03
CA PHE A 122 -25.10 -9.17 26.87
C PHE A 122 -24.14 -8.71 25.75
N GLY A 123 -23.67 -7.46 25.75
CA GLY A 123 -22.72 -6.94 24.75
C GLY A 123 -23.25 -7.06 23.32
N GLU A 124 -22.39 -7.48 22.40
CA GLU A 124 -22.71 -7.65 20.97
C GLU A 124 -23.70 -8.80 20.69
N ASN A 125 -24.00 -9.64 21.69
CA ASN A 125 -24.99 -10.70 21.55
C ASN A 125 -26.43 -10.20 21.73
N LEU A 126 -26.66 -8.92 22.05
CA LEU A 126 -28.01 -8.37 22.23
C LEU A 126 -28.37 -7.40 21.10
N GLU A 127 -29.56 -7.57 20.56
CA GLU A 127 -30.20 -6.59 19.69
C GLU A 127 -31.61 -6.24 20.22
N ILE A 128 -31.93 -4.95 20.30
CA ILE A 128 -33.25 -4.49 20.76
C ILE A 128 -34.03 -3.93 19.57
N TYR A 129 -35.17 -4.53 19.28
CA TYR A 129 -36.10 -4.10 18.25
C TYR A 129 -37.33 -3.47 18.88
N ALA A 130 -37.78 -2.33 18.39
CA ALA A 130 -39.01 -1.69 18.85
C ALA A 130 -40.08 -1.68 17.76
N VAL A 131 -41.28 -2.12 18.10
CA VAL A 131 -42.47 -2.05 17.25
C VAL A 131 -43.42 -1.00 17.80
N GLN A 132 -43.45 0.15 17.12
CA GLN A 132 -44.26 1.28 17.56
C GLN A 132 -45.74 1.05 17.25
N ILE A 133 -46.57 1.11 18.29
CA ILE A 133 -48.03 1.10 18.22
C ILE A 133 -48.56 2.53 18.22
N GLY A 134 -49.44 2.85 17.27
CA GLY A 134 -49.93 4.21 17.08
C GLY A 134 -48.90 5.14 16.42
N ASN A 135 -49.06 6.45 16.63
CA ASN A 135 -48.27 7.48 15.95
C ASN A 135 -47.76 8.59 16.88
N SER A 136 -47.67 8.32 18.20
CA SER A 136 -47.15 9.31 19.15
C SER A 136 -45.68 9.63 18.85
N LYS A 137 -45.37 10.90 18.55
CA LYS A 137 -43.99 11.35 18.35
C LYS A 137 -43.16 11.21 19.62
N LYS A 138 -43.72 11.55 20.78
CA LYS A 138 -43.04 11.41 22.08
C LYS A 138 -42.74 9.94 22.40
N GLY A 139 -43.70 9.06 22.17
CA GLY A 139 -43.52 7.63 22.39
C GLY A 139 -42.54 6.99 21.41
N ARG A 140 -42.56 7.42 20.15
CA ARG A 140 -41.55 7.04 19.16
C ARG A 140 -40.14 7.41 19.62
N GLN A 141 -39.93 8.67 19.96
CA GLN A 141 -38.63 9.18 20.38
C GLN A 141 -38.10 8.40 21.59
N LEU A 142 -38.98 8.08 22.54
CA LEU A 142 -38.59 7.28 23.67
C LEU A 142 -38.15 5.87 23.25
N LEU A 143 -38.93 5.18 22.42
CA LEU A 143 -38.59 3.83 21.98
C LEU A 143 -37.30 3.82 21.13
N GLU A 144 -37.07 4.83 20.30
CA GLU A 144 -35.80 5.03 19.58
C GLU A 144 -34.63 5.21 20.56
N ASN A 145 -34.81 5.97 21.65
CA ASN A 145 -33.78 6.11 22.69
C ASN A 145 -33.53 4.79 23.43
N VAL A 146 -34.56 3.98 23.67
CA VAL A 146 -34.45 2.66 24.30
C VAL A 146 -33.66 1.70 23.41
N VAL A 147 -33.96 1.65 22.10
CA VAL A 147 -33.20 0.85 21.14
C VAL A 147 -31.74 1.30 21.08
N ALA A 148 -31.50 2.61 20.97
CA ALA A 148 -30.13 3.15 20.93
C ALA A 148 -29.32 2.83 22.20
N ALA A 149 -29.96 2.87 23.37
CA ALA A 149 -29.36 2.43 24.63
C ALA A 149 -29.04 0.92 24.68
N GLY A 150 -29.76 0.11 23.91
CA GLY A 150 -29.54 -1.33 23.76
C GLY A 150 -28.32 -1.68 22.91
N GLY A 151 -27.71 -0.73 22.21
CA GLY A 151 -26.57 -0.93 21.32
C GLY A 151 -26.96 -1.07 19.84
N SER A 152 -27.65 -2.15 19.49
CA SER A 152 -28.04 -2.49 18.12
C SER A 152 -29.54 -2.79 17.99
N GLY A 153 -30.02 -2.88 16.75
CA GLY A 153 -31.44 -3.04 16.39
C GLY A 153 -32.08 -1.75 15.88
N TYR A 154 -33.40 -1.73 15.74
CA TYR A 154 -34.12 -0.58 15.17
C TYR A 154 -35.58 -0.51 15.62
N LEU A 155 -36.21 0.64 15.34
CA LEU A 155 -37.65 0.83 15.49
C LEU A 155 -38.39 0.75 14.15
N LYS A 156 -39.46 -0.06 14.08
CA LYS A 156 -40.43 -0.07 12.97
C LYS A 156 -41.87 0.18 13.48
N PRO A 157 -42.67 1.03 12.81
CA PRO A 157 -44.09 1.16 13.14
C PRO A 157 -44.86 -0.11 12.78
N ALA A 158 -45.78 -0.55 13.64
CA ALA A 158 -46.64 -1.70 13.35
C ALA A 158 -47.45 -1.52 12.05
N SER A 159 -47.83 -0.27 11.72
CA SER A 159 -48.51 0.06 10.47
C SER A 159 -47.69 -0.16 9.19
N LYS A 160 -46.38 -0.40 9.32
CA LYS A 160 -45.49 -0.76 8.21
C LYS A 160 -45.29 -2.28 8.09
N LEU A 161 -45.82 -3.06 9.04
CA LEU A 161 -45.65 -4.51 9.13
C LEU A 161 -46.97 -5.27 8.87
N THR A 162 -47.97 -4.60 8.29
CA THR A 162 -49.32 -5.18 8.09
C THR A 162 -49.43 -6.10 6.87
N THR A 163 -48.41 -6.18 6.02
CA THR A 163 -48.41 -7.07 4.84
C THR A 163 -47.52 -8.28 5.08
N SER A 164 -47.89 -9.43 4.50
CA SER A 164 -47.11 -10.67 4.64
C SER A 164 -45.65 -10.49 4.20
N ARG A 165 -45.40 -9.72 3.13
CA ARG A 165 -44.02 -9.41 2.68
C ARG A 165 -43.26 -8.57 3.69
N ALA A 166 -43.87 -7.53 4.26
CA ALA A 166 -43.21 -6.68 5.24
C ALA A 166 -42.91 -7.44 6.54
N MET A 167 -43.82 -8.31 6.97
CA MET A 167 -43.61 -9.18 8.12
C MET A 167 -42.50 -10.21 7.85
N ALA A 168 -42.47 -10.83 6.66
CA ALA A 168 -41.41 -11.77 6.30
C ALA A 168 -40.03 -11.12 6.34
N LEU A 169 -39.88 -9.90 5.79
CA LEU A 169 -38.63 -9.16 5.89
C LEU A 169 -38.24 -8.84 7.34
N PHE A 170 -39.21 -8.50 8.18
CA PHE A 170 -38.94 -8.26 9.60
C PHE A 170 -38.49 -9.54 10.32
N VAL A 171 -39.13 -10.69 10.06
CA VAL A 171 -38.73 -11.99 10.62
C VAL A 171 -37.33 -12.38 10.14
N THR A 172 -37.05 -12.22 8.85
CA THR A 172 -35.73 -12.55 8.28
C THR A 172 -34.62 -11.72 8.91
N ASP A 173 -34.84 -10.43 9.04
CA ASP A 173 -33.88 -9.50 9.62
C ASP A 173 -33.61 -9.80 11.10
N VAL A 174 -34.67 -10.07 11.89
CA VAL A 174 -34.56 -10.30 13.34
C VAL A 174 -34.09 -11.71 13.68
N PHE A 175 -34.45 -12.72 12.89
CA PHE A 175 -34.27 -14.14 13.26
C PHE A 175 -33.40 -14.95 12.29
N LEU A 176 -33.10 -14.46 11.08
CA LEU A 176 -32.41 -15.25 10.03
C LEU A 176 -31.04 -14.70 9.57
N TRP A 177 -30.64 -13.47 9.94
CA TRP A 177 -29.38 -12.79 9.54
C TRP A 177 -28.90 -13.11 8.10
N PRO A 178 -29.42 -12.40 7.08
CA PRO A 178 -28.97 -12.57 5.69
C PRO A 178 -27.46 -12.35 5.52
N ASP A 179 -26.85 -13.21 4.72
CA ASP A 179 -25.45 -13.20 4.29
C ASP A 179 -25.48 -13.56 2.79
N ALA A 180 -25.49 -12.53 1.94
CA ALA A 180 -25.81 -12.63 0.52
C ALA A 180 -24.69 -13.28 -0.30
N ASP A 181 -23.43 -13.01 0.02
CA ASP A 181 -22.26 -13.57 -0.66
C ASP A 181 -21.71 -14.83 0.03
N GLY A 182 -22.14 -15.09 1.26
CA GLY A 182 -21.82 -16.30 2.01
C GLY A 182 -20.39 -16.29 2.55
N ASP A 183 -19.83 -15.11 2.82
CA ASP A 183 -18.49 -14.93 3.37
C ASP A 183 -18.44 -15.12 4.90
N GLY A 184 -19.59 -15.23 5.55
CA GLY A 184 -19.75 -15.40 6.99
C GLY A 184 -20.01 -14.11 7.77
N VAL A 185 -20.08 -12.96 7.09
CA VAL A 185 -20.39 -11.64 7.65
C VAL A 185 -21.79 -11.22 7.14
N PRO A 186 -22.76 -10.96 8.04
CA PRO A 186 -24.10 -10.57 7.61
C PRO A 186 -24.13 -9.24 6.83
N ASP A 187 -25.06 -9.12 5.87
CA ASP A 187 -25.19 -7.99 4.93
C ASP A 187 -25.14 -6.59 5.56
N HIS A 188 -25.58 -6.45 6.81
CA HIS A 188 -25.64 -5.15 7.51
C HIS A 188 -24.31 -4.76 8.19
N LEU A 189 -23.39 -5.71 8.36
CA LEU A 189 -22.03 -5.52 8.87
C LEU A 189 -20.98 -5.61 7.75
N ASP A 190 -21.35 -6.25 6.65
CA ASP A 190 -20.50 -6.44 5.49
C ASP A 190 -20.33 -5.16 4.66
N LYS A 191 -19.08 -4.74 4.47
CA LYS A 191 -18.68 -3.59 3.65
C LYS A 191 -18.28 -3.99 2.24
N CYS A 192 -18.13 -5.28 1.99
CA CYS A 192 -17.67 -5.90 0.76
C CYS A 192 -18.68 -6.97 0.31
N PRO A 193 -19.90 -6.56 -0.10
CA PRO A 193 -21.09 -7.43 -0.31
C PRO A 193 -21.00 -8.43 -1.48
N ASP A 194 -19.82 -8.56 -2.10
CA ASP A 194 -19.57 -9.39 -3.26
C ASP A 194 -18.27 -10.22 -3.06
N THR A 195 -17.89 -10.50 -1.83
CA THR A 195 -16.69 -11.27 -1.52
C THR A 195 -16.84 -12.71 -2.02
N PRO A 196 -15.88 -13.24 -2.79
CA PRO A 196 -15.99 -14.61 -3.28
C PRO A 196 -16.02 -15.63 -2.13
N LYS A 197 -17.00 -16.52 -2.17
CA LYS A 197 -17.15 -17.58 -1.17
C LYS A 197 -15.86 -18.37 -0.93
N GLY A 198 -15.47 -18.47 0.34
CA GLY A 198 -14.27 -19.21 0.78
C GLY A 198 -12.98 -18.39 0.77
N VAL A 199 -13.04 -17.12 0.37
CA VAL A 199 -11.98 -16.14 0.64
C VAL A 199 -12.00 -15.81 2.14
N GLU A 200 -10.81 -15.67 2.73
CA GLU A 200 -10.69 -15.22 4.12
C GLU A 200 -10.97 -13.72 4.22
N VAL A 201 -11.85 -13.35 5.15
CA VAL A 201 -12.33 -11.97 5.33
C VAL A 201 -12.05 -11.45 6.73
N ASP A 202 -11.99 -10.13 6.85
CA ASP A 202 -11.91 -9.43 8.13
C ASP A 202 -13.29 -9.33 8.81
N SER A 203 -13.35 -8.63 9.95
CA SER A 203 -14.60 -8.46 10.73
C SER A 203 -15.72 -7.70 10.01
N VAL A 204 -15.46 -7.13 8.83
CA VAL A 204 -16.41 -6.35 8.04
C VAL A 204 -16.60 -6.91 6.63
N GLY A 205 -16.30 -8.19 6.43
CA GLY A 205 -16.57 -8.94 5.19
C GLY A 205 -15.60 -8.64 4.05
N CYS A 206 -14.54 -7.87 4.29
CA CYS A 206 -13.59 -7.53 3.25
C CYS A 206 -12.43 -8.51 3.18
N PRO A 207 -11.95 -8.89 1.97
CA PRO A 207 -10.80 -9.76 1.81
C PRO A 207 -9.57 -9.24 2.54
N VAL A 208 -8.86 -10.13 3.23
CA VAL A 208 -7.62 -9.78 3.94
C VAL A 208 -6.51 -9.42 2.94
N ASP A 209 -5.79 -8.35 3.24
CA ASP A 209 -4.58 -7.88 2.56
C ASP A 209 -3.48 -7.75 3.64
N SER A 210 -2.64 -8.78 3.74
CA SER A 210 -1.70 -8.97 4.86
C SER A 210 -0.51 -8.01 4.81
N ASP A 211 -0.03 -7.63 3.64
CA ASP A 211 1.11 -6.71 3.49
C ASP A 211 0.66 -5.26 3.18
N GLY A 212 -0.60 -5.06 2.83
CA GLY A 212 -1.20 -3.77 2.62
C GLY A 212 -0.75 -3.11 1.32
N ASP A 213 -0.34 -3.89 0.32
CA ASP A 213 0.06 -3.39 -1.00
C ASP A 213 -1.14 -2.99 -1.88
N GLY A 214 -2.35 -3.35 -1.47
CA GLY A 214 -3.61 -3.05 -2.16
C GLY A 214 -4.17 -4.22 -2.97
N VAL A 215 -3.51 -5.38 -2.98
CA VAL A 215 -3.97 -6.61 -3.60
C VAL A 215 -4.27 -7.64 -2.50
N PRO A 216 -5.52 -8.11 -2.36
CA PRO A 216 -5.86 -9.10 -1.34
C PRO A 216 -5.07 -10.41 -1.47
N ASP A 217 -4.81 -11.07 -0.34
CA ASP A 217 -3.95 -12.26 -0.22
C ASP A 217 -4.33 -13.39 -1.19
N TYR A 218 -5.62 -13.55 -1.50
CA TYR A 218 -6.11 -14.59 -2.41
C TYR A 218 -5.81 -14.32 -3.90
N LEU A 219 -5.43 -13.09 -4.25
CA LEU A 219 -4.99 -12.67 -5.59
C LEU A 219 -3.49 -12.36 -5.65
N ASP A 220 -2.87 -12.12 -4.50
CA ASP A 220 -1.47 -11.78 -4.38
C ASP A 220 -0.55 -13.00 -4.61
N LYS A 221 0.44 -12.82 -5.48
CA LYS A 221 1.48 -13.81 -5.81
C LYS A 221 2.84 -13.44 -5.23
N CYS A 222 2.97 -12.26 -4.66
CA CYS A 222 4.19 -11.67 -4.16
C CYS A 222 4.00 -11.16 -2.72
N PRO A 223 3.77 -12.07 -1.76
CA PRO A 223 3.51 -11.69 -0.38
C PRO A 223 4.70 -10.97 0.25
N GLY A 224 4.41 -9.92 1.00
CA GLY A 224 5.40 -9.08 1.69
C GLY A 224 5.87 -7.90 0.84
N THR A 225 5.12 -7.52 -0.19
CA THR A 225 5.38 -6.30 -0.94
C THR A 225 5.19 -5.08 -0.02
N PRO A 226 6.16 -4.15 0.05
CA PRO A 226 6.01 -3.01 0.93
C PRO A 226 4.82 -2.13 0.54
N LYS A 227 4.01 -1.75 1.52
CA LYS A 227 2.91 -0.79 1.35
C LYS A 227 3.34 0.47 0.58
N ASN A 228 2.49 0.90 -0.36
CA ASN A 228 2.69 2.01 -1.29
C ASN A 228 3.73 1.78 -2.41
N VAL A 229 4.31 0.58 -2.52
CA VAL A 229 5.01 0.20 -3.75
C VAL A 229 3.96 -0.01 -4.85
N ALA A 230 4.28 0.45 -6.06
CA ALA A 230 3.41 0.20 -7.20
C ALA A 230 3.49 -1.28 -7.59
N VAL A 231 2.34 -1.95 -7.61
CA VAL A 231 2.21 -3.37 -7.91
C VAL A 231 1.33 -3.60 -9.13
N ASP A 232 1.51 -4.75 -9.77
CA ASP A 232 0.60 -5.24 -10.80
C ASP A 232 -0.69 -5.85 -10.19
N ALA A 233 -1.56 -6.39 -11.05
CA ALA A 233 -2.82 -7.01 -10.60
C ALA A 233 -2.64 -8.31 -9.78
N LYS A 234 -1.40 -8.74 -9.51
CA LYS A 234 -1.04 -9.95 -8.76
C LYS A 234 -0.20 -9.60 -7.52
N GLY A 235 -0.17 -8.33 -7.10
CA GLY A 235 0.59 -7.88 -5.92
C GLY A 235 2.11 -7.86 -6.13
N CYS A 236 2.58 -8.06 -7.37
CA CYS A 236 4.01 -8.09 -7.64
C CYS A 236 4.54 -6.69 -7.98
N PRO A 237 5.67 -6.26 -7.38
CA PRO A 237 6.29 -4.99 -7.71
C PRO A 237 6.57 -4.83 -9.20
N ILE A 238 6.29 -3.65 -9.73
CA ILE A 238 6.56 -3.35 -11.14
C ILE A 238 8.07 -3.32 -11.40
N ASP A 239 8.48 -4.01 -12.46
CA ASP A 239 9.83 -4.03 -13.04
C ASP A 239 9.68 -3.61 -14.51
N SER A 240 9.95 -2.34 -14.80
CA SER A 240 9.63 -1.69 -16.06
C SER A 240 10.57 -2.10 -17.21
N ASP A 241 11.83 -2.41 -16.93
CA ASP A 241 12.81 -2.82 -17.95
C ASP A 241 13.10 -4.34 -17.95
N GLY A 242 12.59 -5.06 -16.96
CA GLY A 242 12.64 -6.52 -16.90
C GLY A 242 14.03 -7.04 -16.61
N ASP A 243 14.87 -6.27 -15.91
CA ASP A 243 16.22 -6.67 -15.52
C ASP A 243 16.24 -7.56 -14.26
N GLY A 244 15.09 -7.72 -13.60
CA GLY A 244 14.91 -8.52 -12.39
C GLY A 244 15.00 -7.73 -11.08
N VAL A 245 15.19 -6.41 -11.15
CA VAL A 245 15.17 -5.50 -10.00
C VAL A 245 13.97 -4.57 -10.11
N PRO A 246 13.01 -4.61 -9.17
CA PRO A 246 11.83 -3.75 -9.22
C PRO A 246 12.16 -2.25 -9.24
N ASP A 247 11.31 -1.45 -9.89
CA ASP A 247 11.49 -0.02 -10.13
C ASP A 247 11.82 0.79 -8.86
N TYR A 248 11.26 0.39 -7.71
CA TYR A 248 11.46 1.09 -6.44
C TYR A 248 12.85 0.83 -5.80
N LEU A 249 13.57 -0.20 -6.27
CA LEU A 249 14.94 -0.54 -5.88
C LEU A 249 15.96 -0.25 -6.99
N ASP A 250 15.50 -0.10 -8.22
CA ASP A 250 16.33 0.15 -9.38
C ASP A 250 16.88 1.59 -9.42
N LYS A 251 18.19 1.70 -9.59
CA LYS A 251 18.94 2.96 -9.74
C LYS A 251 19.36 3.24 -11.17
N CYS A 252 19.19 2.29 -12.06
CA CYS A 252 19.67 2.31 -13.43
C CYS A 252 18.53 1.92 -14.41
N PRO A 253 17.46 2.74 -14.49
CA PRO A 253 16.31 2.42 -15.32
C PRO A 253 16.68 2.34 -16.80
N GLY A 254 16.12 1.35 -17.48
CA GLY A 254 16.35 1.08 -18.90
C GLY A 254 17.55 0.18 -19.15
N THR A 255 17.91 -0.66 -18.19
CA THR A 255 18.94 -1.67 -18.38
C THR A 255 18.51 -2.63 -19.50
N PRO A 256 19.40 -2.92 -20.48
CA PRO A 256 19.04 -3.84 -21.56
C PRO A 256 18.71 -5.24 -21.05
N SER A 257 17.60 -5.79 -21.55
CA SER A 257 17.20 -7.16 -21.21
C SER A 257 18.33 -8.17 -21.46
N GLY A 258 18.59 -9.01 -20.45
CA GLY A 258 19.66 -10.01 -20.46
C GLY A 258 21.03 -9.51 -20.01
N ALA A 259 21.21 -8.21 -19.75
CA ALA A 259 22.37 -7.73 -19.04
C ALA A 259 22.38 -8.28 -17.61
N LYS A 260 23.56 -8.63 -17.10
CA LYS A 260 23.70 -8.97 -15.68
C LYS A 260 23.72 -7.69 -14.86
N VAL A 261 22.86 -7.60 -13.86
CA VAL A 261 22.75 -6.46 -12.97
C VAL A 261 23.13 -6.80 -11.54
N ASP A 262 23.55 -5.78 -10.79
CA ASP A 262 23.71 -5.85 -9.35
C ASP A 262 22.35 -5.74 -8.63
N THR A 263 22.37 -5.68 -7.29
CA THR A 263 21.14 -5.58 -6.48
C THR A 263 20.40 -4.24 -6.59
N LYS A 264 20.91 -3.31 -7.41
CA LYS A 264 20.35 -1.97 -7.64
C LYS A 264 19.94 -1.78 -9.11
N GLY A 265 19.83 -2.85 -9.89
CA GLY A 265 19.45 -2.81 -11.31
C GLY A 265 20.56 -2.24 -12.21
N CYS A 266 21.76 -2.01 -11.68
CA CYS A 266 22.84 -1.44 -12.46
C CYS A 266 23.67 -2.54 -13.13
N PRO A 267 24.01 -2.40 -14.43
CA PRO A 267 24.87 -3.36 -15.11
C PRO A 267 26.20 -3.58 -14.40
N VAL A 268 26.60 -4.85 -14.27
CA VAL A 268 27.88 -5.22 -13.66
C VAL A 268 29.03 -4.74 -14.54
N ASP A 269 30.02 -4.13 -13.89
CA ASP A 269 31.33 -3.72 -14.44
C ASP A 269 32.40 -4.38 -13.55
N SER A 270 32.90 -5.54 -14.01
CA SER A 270 33.71 -6.46 -13.23
C SER A 270 35.13 -5.95 -12.96
N ASP A 271 35.73 -5.20 -13.89
CA ASP A 271 37.07 -4.63 -13.73
C ASP A 271 37.05 -3.15 -13.32
N GLY A 272 35.88 -2.51 -13.35
CA GLY A 272 35.66 -1.16 -12.86
C GLY A 272 36.28 -0.10 -13.75
N ASP A 273 36.45 -0.38 -15.05
CA ASP A 273 36.99 0.56 -16.03
C ASP A 273 35.96 1.61 -16.50
N GLY A 274 34.69 1.43 -16.13
CA GLY A 274 33.56 2.30 -16.45
C GLY A 274 32.74 1.86 -17.66
N VAL A 275 33.01 0.69 -18.24
CA VAL A 275 32.24 0.06 -19.31
C VAL A 275 31.63 -1.25 -18.77
N PRO A 276 30.29 -1.39 -18.79
CA PRO A 276 29.66 -2.63 -18.33
C PRO A 276 30.12 -3.88 -19.08
N ASP A 277 30.16 -5.02 -18.39
CA ASP A 277 30.65 -6.32 -18.89
C ASP A 277 30.02 -6.73 -20.23
N TYR A 278 28.76 -6.36 -20.47
CA TYR A 278 28.05 -6.72 -21.70
C TYR A 278 28.45 -5.88 -22.93
N LEU A 279 29.15 -4.75 -22.71
CA LEU A 279 29.73 -3.88 -23.75
C LEU A 279 31.26 -3.99 -23.81
N ASP A 280 31.89 -4.48 -22.74
CA ASP A 280 33.32 -4.60 -22.63
C ASP A 280 33.89 -5.74 -23.50
N LYS A 281 34.90 -5.40 -24.30
CA LYS A 281 35.64 -6.31 -25.18
C LYS A 281 37.05 -6.60 -24.67
N CYS A 282 37.50 -5.91 -23.64
CA CYS A 282 38.82 -5.97 -23.06
C CYS A 282 38.73 -6.21 -21.53
N PRO A 283 38.20 -7.36 -21.09
CA PRO A 283 38.03 -7.64 -19.68
C PRO A 283 39.36 -7.69 -18.93
N GLY A 284 39.38 -7.11 -17.73
CA GLY A 284 40.56 -7.00 -16.88
C GLY A 284 41.38 -5.75 -17.14
N THR A 285 40.80 -4.73 -17.77
CA THR A 285 41.46 -3.43 -17.91
C THR A 285 41.64 -2.82 -16.53
N PRO A 286 42.86 -2.39 -16.15
CA PRO A 286 43.07 -1.86 -14.81
C PRO A 286 42.23 -0.61 -14.55
N LYS A 287 41.57 -0.58 -13.39
CA LYS A 287 40.78 0.55 -12.94
C LYS A 287 41.58 1.85 -13.00
N GLY A 288 40.96 2.88 -13.58
CA GLY A 288 41.61 4.20 -13.72
C GLY A 288 42.50 4.34 -14.95
N VAL A 289 42.49 3.34 -15.85
CA VAL A 289 43.03 3.46 -17.20
C VAL A 289 41.98 4.12 -18.10
N PRO A 290 42.33 5.12 -18.92
CA PRO A 290 41.42 5.65 -19.92
C PRO A 290 41.09 4.62 -21.01
N VAL A 291 39.81 4.24 -21.11
CA VAL A 291 39.30 3.28 -22.10
C VAL A 291 38.43 3.94 -23.16
N ASP A 292 38.19 3.22 -24.25
CA ASP A 292 37.18 3.56 -25.25
C ASP A 292 35.78 3.05 -24.86
N ASP A 293 34.84 3.11 -25.82
CA ASP A 293 33.45 2.67 -25.63
C ASP A 293 33.30 1.14 -25.49
N LYS A 294 34.40 0.38 -25.58
CA LYS A 294 34.44 -1.08 -25.53
C LYS A 294 35.34 -1.58 -24.39
N GLY A 295 35.66 -0.74 -23.41
CA GLY A 295 36.51 -1.09 -22.27
C GLY A 295 37.98 -1.30 -22.63
N CYS A 296 38.39 -0.97 -23.86
CA CYS A 296 39.76 -1.18 -24.30
C CYS A 296 40.63 0.06 -24.06
N PRO A 297 41.87 -0.07 -23.55
CA PRO A 297 42.78 1.07 -23.39
C PRO A 297 42.92 1.87 -24.69
N ILE A 298 42.80 3.20 -24.60
CA ILE A 298 42.97 4.07 -25.75
C ILE A 298 44.37 3.86 -26.34
N ALA A 299 44.47 3.84 -27.67
CA ALA A 299 45.73 3.61 -28.37
C ALA A 299 46.90 4.45 -27.80
N GLY A 300 48.01 3.76 -27.53
CA GLY A 300 49.26 4.29 -26.95
C GLY A 300 49.21 4.70 -25.49
N ILE A 301 48.14 4.32 -24.78
CA ILE A 301 48.19 4.18 -23.33
C ILE A 301 48.98 2.91 -23.00
N GLU A 302 50.07 3.10 -22.26
CA GLU A 302 50.88 2.04 -21.67
C GLU A 302 50.52 1.96 -20.18
N VAL A 303 50.28 0.74 -19.67
CA VAL A 303 49.97 0.51 -18.26
C VAL A 303 51.15 -0.18 -17.59
N ALA A 304 51.62 0.38 -16.48
CA ALA A 304 52.72 -0.14 -15.68
C ALA A 304 52.33 -0.15 -14.21
N GLY A 305 51.94 -1.32 -13.69
CA GLY A 305 51.30 -1.41 -12.38
C GLY A 305 49.96 -0.67 -12.38
N ASP A 306 49.75 0.20 -11.40
CA ASP A 306 48.55 1.03 -11.26
C ASP A 306 48.66 2.40 -11.98
N GLU A 307 49.76 2.64 -12.69
CA GLU A 307 49.99 3.87 -13.45
C GLU A 307 49.76 3.67 -14.94
N TRP A 308 49.23 4.69 -15.60
CA TRP A 308 49.09 4.73 -17.06
C TRP A 308 49.85 5.91 -17.65
N PHE A 309 50.39 5.73 -18.86
CA PHE A 309 51.14 6.75 -19.59
C PHE A 309 50.61 6.83 -21.01
N LEU A 310 50.34 8.03 -21.54
CA LEU A 310 50.14 8.19 -22.98
C LEU A 310 51.49 8.51 -23.60
N ARG A 311 52.00 7.64 -24.48
CA ARG A 311 53.29 7.85 -25.16
C ARG A 311 53.20 7.64 -26.66
N GLY A 312 53.86 8.52 -27.41
CA GLY A 312 54.12 8.32 -28.84
C GLY A 312 52.91 8.45 -29.78
N GLN A 313 51.76 8.96 -29.30
CA GLN A 313 50.54 9.08 -30.12
C GLN A 313 50.18 10.51 -30.51
N VAL A 314 50.51 11.49 -29.66
CA VAL A 314 50.22 12.90 -29.93
C VAL A 314 51.37 13.49 -30.74
N LEU A 315 51.40 13.21 -32.04
CA LEU A 315 52.51 13.54 -32.94
C LEU A 315 52.35 14.91 -33.63
N PHE A 316 53.48 15.54 -33.93
CA PHE A 316 53.56 16.85 -34.57
C PHE A 316 54.42 16.87 -35.85
N ASP A 317 54.06 17.75 -36.77
CA ASP A 317 54.90 18.06 -37.93
C ASP A 317 56.16 18.83 -37.52
N VAL A 318 57.16 18.81 -38.41
CA VAL A 318 58.44 19.50 -38.23
C VAL A 318 58.18 20.99 -38.02
N ASN A 319 58.75 21.57 -36.96
CA ASN A 319 58.58 22.99 -36.61
C ASN A 319 57.11 23.44 -36.47
N ARG A 320 56.21 22.54 -36.04
CA ARG A 320 54.79 22.86 -35.77
C ARG A 320 54.39 22.43 -34.36
N ASN A 321 53.42 23.14 -33.81
CA ASN A 321 52.70 22.85 -32.56
C ASN A 321 51.18 22.67 -32.79
N THR A 322 50.74 22.60 -34.05
CA THR A 322 49.35 22.33 -34.40
C THR A 322 49.02 20.87 -34.15
N ILE A 323 47.96 20.60 -33.37
CA ILE A 323 47.46 19.26 -33.10
C ILE A 323 46.87 18.67 -34.38
N LYS A 324 47.29 17.47 -34.75
CA LYS A 324 46.76 16.75 -35.92
C LYS A 324 45.37 16.16 -35.62
N PRO A 325 44.49 15.98 -36.61
CA PRO A 325 43.16 15.38 -36.40
C PRO A 325 43.18 14.04 -35.65
N ALA A 326 44.08 13.12 -36.03
CA ALA A 326 44.21 11.83 -35.34
C ALA A 326 44.59 11.97 -33.86
N ALA A 327 45.43 12.96 -33.51
CA ALA A 327 45.76 13.24 -32.11
C ALA A 327 44.59 13.89 -31.37
N ALA A 328 43.79 14.73 -32.05
CA ALA A 328 42.61 15.36 -31.47
C ALA A 328 41.56 14.34 -31.01
N GLU A 329 41.38 13.24 -31.74
CA GLU A 329 40.48 12.13 -31.35
C GLU A 329 40.94 11.46 -30.05
N ILE A 330 42.23 11.15 -29.93
CA ILE A 330 42.82 10.57 -28.72
C ILE A 330 42.68 11.54 -27.54
N LEU A 331 43.03 12.81 -27.75
CA LEU A 331 42.94 13.85 -26.73
C LEU A 331 41.50 14.09 -26.26
N LEU A 332 40.49 13.97 -27.14
CA LEU A 332 39.09 14.10 -26.75
C LEU A 332 38.66 12.96 -25.81
N ARG A 333 39.07 11.72 -26.10
CA ARG A 333 38.79 10.58 -25.23
C ARG A 333 39.48 10.73 -23.86
N VAL A 334 40.75 11.14 -23.85
CA VAL A 334 41.49 11.45 -22.62
C VAL A 334 40.82 12.59 -21.85
N ALA A 335 40.35 13.65 -22.51
CA ALA A 335 39.63 14.75 -21.86
C ALA A 335 38.33 14.26 -21.20
N ASN A 336 37.57 13.40 -21.86
CA ASN A 336 36.35 12.80 -21.30
C ASN A 336 36.65 11.93 -20.06
N PHE A 337 37.71 11.13 -20.11
CA PHE A 337 38.19 10.38 -18.96
C PHE A 337 38.56 11.30 -17.79
N LEU A 338 39.38 12.33 -18.03
CA LEU A 338 39.84 13.25 -16.98
C LEU A 338 38.71 14.06 -16.37
N LYS A 339 37.64 14.38 -17.13
CA LYS A 339 36.44 15.05 -16.59
C LYS A 339 35.71 14.21 -15.55
N LYS A 340 35.53 12.91 -15.82
CA LYS A 340 34.87 11.98 -14.90
C LYS A 340 35.77 11.63 -13.70
N ASN A 341 37.09 11.61 -13.91
CA ASN A 341 38.06 11.20 -12.91
C ASN A 341 38.83 12.39 -12.35
N GLN A 342 38.21 13.13 -11.42
CA GLN A 342 38.75 14.39 -10.90
C GLN A 342 39.99 14.23 -9.99
N GLN A 343 40.28 13.02 -9.54
CA GLN A 343 41.43 12.69 -8.72
C GLN A 343 42.78 12.81 -9.45
N TYR A 344 42.80 12.80 -10.78
CA TYR A 344 44.05 12.89 -11.54
C TYR A 344 44.53 14.34 -11.73
N MET A 345 45.82 14.54 -11.48
CA MET A 345 46.66 15.63 -12.00
C MET A 345 47.47 15.09 -13.17
N VAL A 346 47.77 15.90 -14.18
CA VAL A 346 48.50 15.43 -15.39
C VAL A 346 49.63 16.38 -15.73
N GLU A 347 50.85 15.84 -15.83
CA GLU A 347 51.98 16.51 -16.48
C GLU A 347 51.98 16.16 -17.97
N ILE A 348 51.89 17.19 -18.81
CA ILE A 348 51.86 17.11 -20.27
C ILE A 348 53.27 17.45 -20.76
N GLN A 349 53.96 16.46 -21.30
CA GLN A 349 55.39 16.49 -21.59
C GLN A 349 55.63 16.67 -23.10
N GLY A 350 56.01 17.86 -23.52
CA GLY A 350 56.35 18.15 -24.91
C GLY A 350 57.77 17.69 -25.25
N ASN A 351 57.94 17.05 -26.41
CA ASN A 351 59.21 16.53 -26.88
C ASN A 351 59.50 16.92 -28.34
N THR A 352 60.77 17.00 -28.70
CA THR A 352 61.24 17.26 -30.07
C THR A 352 62.21 16.18 -30.54
N ASP A 353 62.50 16.17 -31.84
CA ASP A 353 63.73 15.54 -32.32
C ASP A 353 64.95 16.41 -31.99
N SER A 354 66.15 15.89 -32.27
CA SER A 354 67.42 16.58 -31.96
C SER A 354 67.91 17.49 -33.09
N THR A 355 67.06 17.82 -34.08
CA THR A 355 67.48 18.70 -35.18
C THR A 355 67.38 20.17 -34.77
N GLY A 356 68.38 20.96 -35.14
CA GLY A 356 68.44 22.39 -34.82
C GLY A 356 68.88 22.72 -33.39
N PRO A 357 68.87 24.02 -33.01
CA PRO A 357 69.41 24.47 -31.74
C PRO A 357 68.60 23.98 -30.53
N LEU A 358 69.30 23.60 -29.45
CA LEU A 358 68.66 23.13 -28.21
C LEU A 358 67.66 24.14 -27.64
N ALA A 359 68.03 25.43 -27.57
CA ALA A 359 67.16 26.48 -27.05
C ALA A 359 65.83 26.60 -27.83
N TRP A 360 65.89 26.42 -29.15
CA TRP A 360 64.70 26.40 -30.00
C TRP A 360 63.81 25.19 -29.71
N ASN A 361 64.41 24.00 -29.58
CA ASN A 361 63.69 22.77 -29.27
C ASN A 361 63.02 22.81 -27.88
N MET A 362 63.66 23.43 -26.89
CA MET A 362 63.04 23.66 -25.57
C MET A 362 61.80 24.55 -25.68
N GLN A 363 61.87 25.66 -26.43
CA GLN A 363 60.70 26.53 -26.63
C GLN A 363 59.58 25.86 -27.45
N LEU A 364 59.94 25.08 -28.48
CA LEU A 364 58.96 24.41 -29.33
C LEU A 364 58.22 23.29 -28.58
N SER A 365 58.94 22.51 -27.77
CA SER A 365 58.31 21.47 -26.95
C SER A 365 57.35 22.06 -25.90
N GLU A 366 57.73 23.15 -25.24
CA GLU A 366 56.84 23.88 -24.31
C GLU A 366 55.54 24.31 -25.01
N LYS A 367 55.66 24.93 -26.19
CA LYS A 367 54.50 25.35 -27.00
C LYS A 367 53.61 24.18 -27.43
N ARG A 368 54.15 22.98 -27.62
CA ARG A 368 53.36 21.77 -27.92
C ARG A 368 52.60 21.28 -26.69
N ALA A 369 53.26 21.24 -25.54
CA ALA A 369 52.63 20.88 -24.29
C ALA A 369 51.49 21.85 -23.94
N GLU A 370 51.70 23.16 -24.11
CA GLU A 370 50.67 24.17 -23.86
C GLU A 370 49.50 24.06 -24.85
N ALA A 371 49.76 23.79 -26.14
CA ALA A 371 48.69 23.56 -27.11
C ALA A 371 47.80 22.37 -26.73
N VAL A 372 48.40 21.28 -26.23
CA VAL A 372 47.65 20.11 -25.75
C VAL A 372 46.89 20.44 -24.47
N LYS A 373 47.49 21.18 -23.53
CA LYS A 373 46.82 21.65 -22.33
C LYS A 373 45.59 22.51 -22.67
N GLU A 374 45.74 23.48 -23.55
CA GLU A 374 44.66 24.35 -24.01
C GLU A 374 43.54 23.54 -24.66
N TYR A 375 43.88 22.53 -25.46
CA TYR A 375 42.89 21.62 -26.05
C TYR A 375 42.09 20.86 -24.98
N LEU A 376 42.75 20.31 -23.95
CA LEU A 376 42.07 19.61 -22.86
C LEU A 376 41.19 20.55 -22.02
N VAL A 377 41.65 21.78 -21.76
CA VAL A 377 40.88 22.82 -21.06
C VAL A 377 39.63 23.21 -21.85
N THR A 378 39.78 23.42 -23.15
CA THR A 378 38.66 23.72 -24.06
C THR A 378 37.62 22.59 -24.05
N ASN A 379 38.07 21.34 -23.86
CA ASN A 379 37.20 20.17 -23.75
C ASN A 379 36.71 19.88 -22.31
N GLY A 380 36.89 20.81 -21.38
CA GLY A 380 36.29 20.83 -20.05
C GLY A 380 37.13 20.27 -18.91
N VAL A 381 38.42 19.98 -19.12
CA VAL A 381 39.32 19.58 -18.04
C VAL A 381 39.78 20.84 -17.28
N ALA A 382 39.68 20.84 -15.95
CA ALA A 382 40.06 22.01 -15.15
C ALA A 382 41.57 22.33 -15.30
N ALA A 383 41.90 23.56 -15.70
CA ALA A 383 43.27 23.98 -15.97
C ALA A 383 44.23 23.77 -14.79
N GLY A 384 43.74 23.93 -13.55
CA GLY A 384 44.53 23.71 -12.33
C GLY A 384 44.93 22.23 -12.10
N ARG A 385 44.50 21.30 -12.95
CA ARG A 385 44.89 19.89 -12.93
C ARG A 385 45.97 19.53 -13.95
N LEU A 386 46.34 20.48 -14.80
CA LEU A 386 47.20 20.24 -15.96
C LEU A 386 48.47 21.10 -15.88
N THR A 387 49.63 20.46 -15.93
CA THR A 387 50.93 21.13 -16.01
C THR A 387 51.55 20.86 -17.37
N ALA A 388 51.85 21.90 -18.15
CA ALA A 388 52.58 21.76 -19.40
C ALA A 388 54.09 21.93 -19.14
N LYS A 389 54.92 21.12 -19.79
CA LYS A 389 56.38 21.20 -19.67
C LYS A 389 57.08 20.72 -20.93
N GLY A 390 58.01 21.52 -21.44
CA GLY A 390 58.89 21.21 -22.56
C GLY A 390 60.16 20.48 -22.13
N PHE A 391 60.44 19.34 -22.76
CA PHE A 391 61.64 18.53 -22.53
C PHE A 391 62.66 18.62 -23.67
N GLY A 392 62.31 19.28 -24.79
CA GLY A 392 63.15 19.37 -25.98
C GLY A 392 63.54 17.98 -26.49
N PRO A 393 64.81 17.75 -26.88
CA PRO A 393 65.26 16.47 -27.40
C PRO A 393 65.77 15.49 -26.31
N ASN A 394 65.55 15.80 -25.02
CA ASN A 394 66.23 15.12 -23.91
C ASN A 394 65.60 13.78 -23.49
N ASP A 395 64.39 13.46 -23.98
CA ASP A 395 63.69 12.19 -23.72
C ASP A 395 63.24 11.52 -25.04
N PRO A 396 64.18 10.99 -25.85
CA PRO A 396 63.87 10.38 -27.14
C PRO A 396 63.27 8.97 -26.99
N LEU A 397 62.14 8.70 -27.65
CA LEU A 397 61.58 7.34 -27.81
C LEU A 397 62.30 6.52 -28.87
N ALA A 398 62.98 7.17 -29.82
CA ALA A 398 63.69 6.53 -30.92
C ALA A 398 64.97 7.27 -31.29
N GLN A 399 65.86 6.62 -32.05
CA GLN A 399 67.09 7.25 -32.52
C GLN A 399 66.79 8.43 -33.47
N ASN A 400 67.49 9.55 -33.31
CA ASN A 400 67.29 10.75 -34.15
C ASN A 400 68.00 10.70 -35.52
N ASN A 401 68.74 9.62 -35.81
CA ASN A 401 69.47 9.45 -37.07
C ASN A 401 68.55 9.11 -38.26
N THR A 402 67.35 8.55 -38.02
CA THR A 402 66.36 8.23 -39.06
C THR A 402 65.20 9.23 -39.10
N ALA A 403 64.54 9.36 -40.25
CA ALA A 403 63.39 10.26 -40.39
C ALA A 403 62.20 9.77 -39.54
N GLU A 404 62.02 8.45 -39.47
CA GLU A 404 61.00 7.75 -38.71
C GLU A 404 61.22 7.93 -37.21
N GLY A 405 62.47 7.79 -36.74
CA GLY A 405 62.81 7.98 -35.34
C GLY A 405 62.61 9.44 -34.89
N ARG A 406 63.01 10.41 -35.73
CA ARG A 406 62.70 11.83 -35.48
C ARG A 406 61.19 12.09 -35.43
N ALA A 407 60.41 11.46 -36.30
CA ALA A 407 58.95 11.60 -36.28
C ALA A 407 58.33 11.10 -34.97
N LYS A 408 58.80 9.98 -34.44
CA LYS A 408 58.38 9.45 -33.13
C LYS A 408 58.76 10.38 -31.97
N ASN A 409 59.90 11.07 -32.04
CA ASN A 409 60.36 11.97 -30.98
C ASN A 409 59.58 13.30 -30.93
N ARG A 410 58.99 13.75 -32.05
CA ARG A 410 58.14 14.96 -32.09
C ARG A 410 56.73 14.66 -31.57
N ARG A 411 56.61 14.58 -30.25
CA ARG A 411 55.40 14.11 -29.57
C ARG A 411 55.05 14.91 -28.32
N VAL A 412 53.87 14.65 -27.78
CA VAL A 412 53.52 14.97 -26.38
C VAL A 412 53.15 13.69 -25.67
N ASP A 413 53.70 13.51 -24.47
CA ASP A 413 53.40 12.39 -23.58
C ASP A 413 52.64 12.88 -22.34
N PHE A 414 51.94 11.96 -21.66
CA PHE A 414 51.18 12.25 -20.45
C PHE A 414 51.74 11.45 -19.29
N LYS A 415 51.95 12.13 -18.17
CA LYS A 415 52.29 11.52 -16.89
C LYS A 415 51.24 11.92 -15.84
N PRO A 416 50.19 11.12 -15.66
CA PRO A 416 49.17 11.33 -14.66
C PRO A 416 49.65 10.93 -13.25
N THR A 417 49.15 11.62 -12.23
CA THR A 417 49.35 11.30 -10.81
C THR A 417 48.04 11.53 -10.05
N MET A 418 47.73 10.70 -9.06
CA MET A 418 46.58 10.95 -8.19
C MET A 418 46.91 12.03 -7.14
N ARG A 419 45.89 12.80 -6.74
CA ARG A 419 45.98 13.76 -5.64
C ARG A 419 46.08 13.11 -4.27
#